data_AF-A0A0S7EW10-F1
#
_entry.id   AF-A0A0S7EW10-F1
#
_cell.length_a   1.000
_cell.length_b   1.000
_cell.length_c   1.000
_cell.angle_alpha   90.00
_cell.angle_beta   90.00
_cell.angle_gamma   90.00
#
_symmetry.space_group_name_H-M   'P 1'
#
loop_
_entity.id
_entity.type
_entity.pdbx_description
1 polymer ?
#
loop_
_entity_poly.entity_id
_entity_poly.type
_entity_poly.pdbx_seq_one_letter_code
_entity_poly.pdbx_strand_id
1 'polypeptide(L)'
;LLVSSAVSRKLQETMSNISEDEWRDAMTKIFEKLDDDQYRKMKRILTESGYPSPNKITSKFKRELPKNLIQKFGAEKSIRLVNKAMKEIPRNDSGVQNLLRPFVDKLKKQEGGETSSQPKT
;
A
#
# COMPACT_ATOMS: atom_id res chain seq x y z
N LEU A 1 7.53 -29.65 -21.46
CA LEU A 1 7.53 -29.50 -19.99
C LEU A 1 6.54 -28.41 -19.61
N LEU A 2 5.27 -28.78 -19.42
CA LEU A 2 4.20 -27.85 -19.02
C LEU A 2 4.09 -27.90 -17.49
N VAL A 3 4.70 -26.93 -16.80
CA VAL A 3 4.42 -26.75 -15.38
C VAL A 3 2.98 -26.25 -15.27
N SER A 4 2.14 -27.04 -14.63
CA SER A 4 0.71 -26.79 -14.46
C SER A 4 0.47 -25.39 -13.86
N SER A 5 -0.48 -24.62 -14.41
CA SER A 5 -0.85 -23.23 -14.02
C SER A 5 -1.08 -23.05 -12.51
N ALA A 6 -1.45 -24.11 -11.80
CA ALA A 6 -1.61 -24.11 -10.34
C ALA A 6 -0.28 -24.08 -9.58
N VAL A 7 0.77 -24.70 -10.11
CA VAL A 7 2.12 -24.70 -9.49
C VAL A 7 2.74 -23.31 -9.60
N SER A 8 2.56 -22.62 -10.73
CA SER A 8 3.02 -21.24 -10.92
C SER A 8 2.29 -20.24 -10.01
N ARG A 9 0.98 -20.43 -9.75
CA ARG A 9 0.23 -19.64 -8.77
C ARG A 9 0.68 -19.90 -7.33
N LYS A 10 0.93 -21.18 -6.99
CA LYS A 10 1.40 -21.57 -5.65
C LYS A 10 2.83 -21.10 -5.35
N LEU A 11 3.66 -20.93 -6.38
CA LEU A 11 4.99 -20.33 -6.26
C LEU A 11 4.95 -18.80 -6.19
N GLN A 12 3.95 -18.14 -6.79
CA GLN A 12 3.71 -16.70 -6.59
C GLN A 12 3.19 -16.40 -5.18
N GLU A 13 2.45 -17.32 -4.55
CA GLU A 13 1.99 -17.22 -3.15
C GLU A 13 3.14 -17.17 -2.13
N THR A 14 4.33 -17.71 -2.46
CA THR A 14 5.43 -17.89 -1.50
C THR A 14 6.51 -16.80 -1.53
N MET A 15 6.53 -15.88 -2.51
CA MET A 15 7.65 -14.93 -2.66
C MET A 15 7.47 -13.55 -1.99
N SER A 16 6.31 -13.23 -1.41
CA SER A 16 6.21 -12.45 -0.15
C SER A 16 4.75 -12.14 0.17
N ASN A 17 4.12 -12.95 1.02
CA ASN A 17 2.81 -12.62 1.54
C ASN A 17 2.90 -11.32 2.37
N ILE A 18 2.35 -10.21 1.87
CA ILE A 18 2.26 -8.98 2.66
C ILE A 18 1.26 -9.25 3.78
N SER A 19 1.73 -9.21 5.02
CA SER A 19 0.84 -9.31 6.17
C SER A 19 -0.12 -8.11 6.19
N GLU A 20 -1.42 -8.39 6.03
CA GLU A 20 -2.47 -7.36 6.09
C GLU A 20 -2.49 -6.66 7.44
N ASP A 21 -2.20 -7.38 8.52
CA ASP A 21 -2.13 -6.83 9.87
C ASP A 21 -0.96 -5.87 10.02
N GLU A 22 0.25 -6.25 9.59
CA GLU A 22 1.42 -5.37 9.62
C GLU A 22 1.20 -4.13 8.76
N TRP A 23 0.58 -4.32 7.58
CA TRP A 23 0.28 -3.22 6.68
C TRP A 23 -0.77 -2.27 7.26
N ARG A 24 -1.84 -2.79 7.86
CA ARG A 24 -2.87 -1.99 8.54
C ARG A 24 -2.26 -1.15 9.66
N ASP A 25 -1.37 -1.72 10.45
CA ASP A 25 -0.73 -1.04 11.56
C ASP A 25 0.22 0.06 11.07
N ALA A 26 1.01 -0.21 10.03
CA ALA A 26 1.85 0.80 9.40
C ALA A 26 1.03 1.94 8.79
N MET A 27 -0.06 1.61 8.07
CA MET A 27 -0.97 2.58 7.47
C MET A 27 -1.64 3.46 8.53
N THR A 28 -2.04 2.87 9.67
CA THR A 28 -2.58 3.62 10.82
C THR A 28 -1.58 4.66 11.33
N LYS A 29 -0.33 4.23 11.59
CA LYS A 29 0.76 5.12 12.04
C LYS A 29 1.10 6.22 11.01
N ILE A 30 1.00 5.92 9.71
CA ILE A 30 1.17 6.93 8.65
C ILE A 30 0.05 7.97 8.72
N PHE A 31 -1.20 7.53 8.85
CA PHE A 31 -2.36 8.43 8.88
C PHE A 31 -2.42 9.30 10.13
N GLU A 32 -1.94 8.81 11.28
CA GLU A 32 -1.80 9.59 12.52
C GLU A 32 -0.76 10.71 12.40
N LYS A 33 0.20 10.59 11.49
CA LYS A 33 1.21 11.62 11.26
C LYS A 33 0.70 12.76 10.37
N LEU A 34 -0.43 12.59 9.70
CA LEU A 34 -1.00 13.62 8.82
C LEU A 34 -1.72 14.69 9.64
N ASP A 35 -1.46 15.96 9.32
CA ASP A 35 -2.34 17.04 9.76
C ASP A 35 -3.69 16.98 9.04
N ASP A 36 -4.64 17.80 9.48
CA ASP A 36 -6.00 17.76 8.93
C ASP A 36 -6.09 18.14 7.45
N ASP A 37 -5.24 19.05 6.96
CA ASP A 37 -5.25 19.46 5.56
C ASP A 37 -4.62 18.40 4.65
N GLN A 38 -3.55 17.77 5.11
CA GLN A 38 -2.95 16.61 4.47
C GLN A 38 -3.93 15.44 4.43
N TYR A 39 -4.66 15.20 5.52
CA TYR A 39 -5.68 14.16 5.57
C TYR A 39 -6.83 14.44 4.60
N ARG A 40 -7.28 15.69 4.47
CA ARG A 40 -8.30 16.09 3.48
C ARG A 40 -7.82 15.85 2.05
N LYS A 41 -6.57 16.17 1.74
CA LYS A 41 -5.98 15.87 0.42
C LYS A 41 -5.93 14.37 0.17
N MET A 42 -5.47 13.58 1.13
CA MET A 42 -5.49 12.11 1.05
C MET A 42 -6.88 11.57 0.76
N LYS A 43 -7.89 12.03 1.50
CA LYS A 43 -9.29 11.63 1.28
C LYS A 43 -9.73 11.93 -0.15
N ARG A 44 -9.37 13.07 -0.72
CA ARG A 44 -9.70 13.44 -2.10
C ARG A 44 -9.11 12.45 -3.10
N ILE A 45 -7.82 12.15 -2.96
CA ILE A 45 -7.09 11.19 -3.81
C ILE A 45 -7.71 9.79 -3.73
N LEU A 46 -8.10 9.35 -2.53
CA LEU A 46 -8.79 8.07 -2.32
C LEU A 46 -10.16 8.05 -3.01
N THR A 47 -10.92 9.15 -2.93
CA THR A 47 -12.22 9.29 -3.61
C THR A 47 -12.08 9.26 -5.13
N GLU A 48 -11.09 9.96 -5.68
CA GLU A 48 -10.74 9.90 -7.11
C GLU A 48 -10.35 8.48 -7.55
N SER A 49 -9.81 7.68 -6.62
CA SER A 49 -9.47 6.26 -6.83
C SER A 49 -10.65 5.29 -6.61
N GLY A 50 -11.87 5.82 -6.48
CA GLY A 50 -13.10 5.05 -6.34
C GLY A 50 -13.43 4.62 -4.90
N TYR A 51 -12.74 5.10 -3.87
CA TYR A 51 -13.12 4.84 -2.48
C TYR A 51 -14.34 5.70 -2.08
N PRO A 52 -15.42 5.11 -1.51
CA PRO A 52 -16.62 5.85 -1.16
C PRO A 52 -16.40 6.56 0.17
N SER A 53 -15.78 7.74 0.14
CA SER A 53 -15.52 8.54 1.33
C SER A 53 -16.77 9.30 1.78
N PRO A 54 -17.05 9.37 3.11
CA PRO A 54 -18.11 10.22 3.64
C PRO A 54 -17.78 11.71 3.46
N ASN A 55 -18.77 12.59 3.47
CA ASN A 55 -18.53 14.03 3.35
C ASN A 55 -17.69 14.59 4.51
N LYS A 56 -17.99 14.19 5.75
CA LYS A 56 -17.29 14.64 6.97
C LYS A 56 -16.19 13.66 7.37
N ILE A 57 -15.01 14.20 7.73
CA ILE A 57 -13.92 13.43 8.34
C ILE A 57 -14.18 13.38 9.85
N THR A 58 -14.54 12.20 10.36
CA THR A 58 -14.76 11.96 11.79
C THR A 58 -13.62 11.12 12.37
N SER A 59 -13.44 11.13 13.69
CA SER A 59 -12.45 10.27 14.36
C SER A 59 -12.72 8.78 14.09
N LYS A 60 -14.01 8.39 14.00
CA LYS A 60 -14.42 7.04 13.60
C LYS A 60 -13.94 6.71 12.18
N PHE A 61 -14.14 7.62 11.24
CA PHE A 61 -13.67 7.45 9.87
C PHE A 61 -12.14 7.28 9.82
N LYS A 62 -11.39 8.14 10.54
CA LYS A 62 -9.92 8.04 10.57
C LYS A 62 -9.44 6.69 11.07
N ARG A 63 -10.02 6.19 12.16
CA ARG A 63 -9.69 4.89 12.77
C ARG A 63 -10.02 3.69 11.85
N GLU A 64 -11.14 3.74 11.13
CA GLU A 64 -11.60 2.61 10.32
C GLU A 64 -11.01 2.61 8.91
N LEU A 65 -10.50 3.75 8.42
CA LEU A 65 -10.01 3.89 7.06
C LEU A 65 -8.94 2.85 6.67
N PRO A 66 -7.92 2.54 7.49
CA PRO A 66 -6.91 1.54 7.10
C PRO A 66 -7.50 0.16 6.81
N LYS A 67 -8.38 -0.32 7.71
CA LYS A 67 -9.09 -1.59 7.52
C LYS A 67 -9.96 -1.55 6.27
N ASN A 68 -10.71 -0.48 6.06
CA ASN A 68 -11.63 -0.35 4.93
C ASN A 68 -10.89 -0.29 3.58
N LEU A 69 -9.70 0.31 3.53
CA LEU A 69 -8.87 0.34 2.32
C LEU A 69 -8.37 -1.05 1.94
N ILE A 70 -7.92 -1.84 2.93
CA ILE A 70 -7.51 -3.23 2.70
C ILE A 70 -8.71 -4.07 2.26
N GLN A 71 -9.85 -3.98 2.95
CA GLN A 71 -11.06 -4.72 2.57
C GLN A 71 -11.55 -4.41 1.16
N LYS A 72 -11.44 -3.14 0.73
CA LYS A 72 -11.92 -2.72 -0.59
C LYS A 72 -10.95 -3.07 -1.72
N PHE A 73 -9.65 -2.89 -1.50
CA PHE A 73 -8.65 -2.94 -2.58
C PHE A 73 -7.66 -4.11 -2.44
N GLY A 74 -7.58 -4.76 -1.28
CA GLY A 74 -6.50 -5.66 -0.90
C GLY A 74 -5.25 -4.92 -0.45
N ALA A 75 -4.31 -5.66 0.16
CA ALA A 75 -3.05 -5.09 0.66
C ALA A 75 -2.23 -4.40 -0.44
N GLU A 76 -1.99 -5.07 -1.56
CA GLU A 76 -1.09 -4.55 -2.60
C GLU A 76 -1.58 -3.24 -3.22
N LYS A 77 -2.85 -3.20 -3.64
CA LYS A 77 -3.42 -1.98 -4.24
C LYS A 77 -3.51 -0.86 -3.20
N SER A 78 -3.84 -1.16 -1.94
CA SER A 78 -3.87 -0.12 -0.90
C SER A 78 -2.47 0.45 -0.60
N ILE A 79 -1.40 -0.34 -0.65
CA ILE A 79 -0.02 0.17 -0.57
C ILE A 79 0.28 1.14 -1.71
N ARG A 80 -0.07 0.79 -2.95
CA ARG A 80 0.14 1.67 -4.11
C ARG A 80 -0.62 2.98 -3.99
N LEU A 81 -1.88 2.91 -3.55
CA LEU A 81 -2.72 4.08 -3.32
C LEU A 81 -2.13 5.00 -2.24
N VAL A 82 -1.73 4.45 -1.09
CA VAL A 82 -1.12 5.23 -0.01
C VAL A 82 0.20 5.83 -0.47
N ASN A 83 1.04 5.09 -1.18
CA ASN A 83 2.30 5.60 -1.73
C ASN A 83 2.08 6.75 -2.73
N LYS A 84 1.09 6.63 -3.62
CA LYS A 84 0.70 7.72 -4.52
C LYS A 84 0.23 8.94 -3.72
N ALA A 85 -0.64 8.74 -2.73
CA ALA A 85 -1.15 9.82 -1.90
C ALA A 85 -0.04 10.55 -1.14
N MET A 86 0.93 9.83 -0.54
CA MET A 86 2.04 10.45 0.18
C MET A 86 2.92 11.29 -0.75
N LYS A 87 3.10 10.90 -2.02
CA LYS A 87 3.85 11.69 -3.01
C LYS A 87 3.11 12.97 -3.42
N GLU A 88 1.79 12.90 -3.56
CA GLU A 88 0.95 14.05 -3.93
C GLU A 88 0.70 15.04 -2.77
N ILE A 89 0.83 14.58 -1.52
CA ILE A 89 0.74 15.40 -0.29
C ILE A 89 2.13 15.84 0.21
N PRO A 90 3.15 15.79 -0.65
CA PRO A 90 4.59 15.68 -0.34
C PRO A 90 5.03 15.17 1.05
N ARG A 91 4.44 14.10 1.58
CA ARG A 91 4.89 13.43 2.82
C ARG A 91 6.08 12.49 2.58
N ASN A 92 7.20 13.10 2.17
CA ASN A 92 8.48 12.43 1.90
C ASN A 92 9.42 12.42 3.12
N ASP A 93 8.95 12.86 4.28
CA ASP A 93 9.72 12.85 5.51
C ASP A 93 10.01 11.42 6.00
N SER A 94 11.10 11.26 6.75
CA SER A 94 11.53 9.96 7.28
C SER A 94 10.48 9.32 8.18
N GLY A 95 9.70 10.12 8.90
CA GLY A 95 8.64 9.64 9.79
C GLY A 95 7.55 8.86 9.05
N VAL A 96 7.22 9.24 7.82
CA VAL A 96 6.28 8.53 6.96
C VAL A 96 6.99 7.46 6.12
N GLN A 97 8.12 7.80 5.50
CA GLN A 97 8.77 6.90 4.54
C GLN A 97 9.37 5.65 5.19
N ASN A 98 9.84 5.73 6.44
CA ASN A 98 10.34 4.56 7.17
C ASN A 98 9.22 3.52 7.44
N LEU A 99 7.96 3.96 7.53
CA LEU A 99 6.81 3.07 7.71
C LEU A 99 6.32 2.50 6.38
N LEU A 100 6.34 3.30 5.31
CA LEU A 100 5.78 2.95 4.01
C LEU A 100 6.72 2.11 3.14
N ARG A 101 8.00 2.48 3.10
CA ARG A 101 9.00 1.91 2.18
C ARG A 101 9.16 0.38 2.28
N PRO A 102 9.14 -0.25 3.47
CA PRO A 102 9.24 -1.70 3.57
C PRO A 102 8.18 -2.45 2.74
N PHE A 103 6.96 -1.92 2.68
CA PHE A 103 5.85 -2.53 1.94
C PHE A 103 5.94 -2.26 0.44
N VAL A 104 6.33 -1.04 0.05
CA VAL A 104 6.56 -0.69 -1.36
C VAL A 104 7.71 -1.52 -1.95
N ASP A 105 8.79 -1.72 -1.19
CA ASP A 105 9.93 -2.51 -1.64
C ASP A 105 9.60 -4.02 -1.69
N LYS A 106 8.75 -4.52 -0.78
CA LYS A 106 8.18 -5.89 -0.89
C LYS A 106 7.40 -6.05 -2.21
N LEU A 107 6.51 -5.11 -2.56
CA LEU A 107 5.76 -5.15 -3.82
C LEU A 107 6.67 -5.15 -5.06
N LYS A 108 7.69 -4.29 -5.10
CA LYS A 108 8.62 -4.24 -6.24
C LYS A 108 9.38 -5.54 -6.43
N LYS A 109 9.77 -6.20 -5.34
CA LYS A 109 10.44 -7.51 -5.40
C LYS A 109 9.53 -8.60 -5.97
N GLN A 110 8.22 -8.52 -5.74
CA GLN A 110 7.24 -9.44 -6.33
C GLN A 110 7.09 -9.20 -7.84
N GLU A 111 7.06 -7.95 -8.28
CA GLU A 111 6.92 -7.59 -9.70
C GLU A 111 8.19 -7.84 -10.51
N GLY A 112 9.37 -7.75 -9.89
CA GLY A 112 10.68 -7.89 -10.52
C GLY A 112 11.22 -9.33 -10.58
N GLY A 113 10.41 -10.33 -10.24
CA GLY A 113 10.78 -11.75 -10.27
C GLY A 113 10.85 -12.33 -11.69
N GLU A 114 11.63 -11.71 -12.58
CA GLU A 114 12.28 -12.23 -13.81
C GLU A 114 12.71 -11.02 -14.68
N THR A 115 13.87 -10.44 -14.39
CA THR A 115 14.84 -9.86 -15.36
C THR A 115 15.94 -9.09 -14.62
N SER A 116 16.88 -9.82 -14.04
CA SER A 116 18.26 -9.35 -13.96
C SER A 116 19.21 -10.54 -14.07
N SER A 117 19.12 -11.22 -15.22
CA SER A 117 20.28 -11.91 -15.77
C SER A 117 21.08 -10.85 -16.52
N GLN A 118 22.17 -10.38 -15.92
CA GLN A 118 23.43 -10.25 -16.64
C GLN A 118 24.59 -10.11 -15.65
N PRO A 119 25.51 -11.09 -15.60
CA PRO A 119 26.88 -10.83 -15.21
C PRO A 119 27.58 -10.14 -16.40
N LYS A 120 28.33 -9.09 -16.12
CA LYS A 120 29.30 -8.53 -17.07
C LYS A 120 30.53 -8.12 -16.28
N THR A 121 31.44 -9.09 -16.13
CA THR A 121 32.78 -9.19 -16.75
C THR A 121 33.78 -8.26 -16.09
#